data_AF-A0A1F5CMF5-F1
#
_entry.id   AF-A0A1F5CMF5-F1
#
_cell.length_a   1.000
_cell.length_b   1.000
_cell.length_c   1.000
_cell.angle_alpha   90.00
_cell.angle_beta   90.00
_cell.angle_gamma   90.00
#
_symmetry.space_group_name_H-M   'P 1'
#
loop_
_entity.id
_entity.type
_entity.pdbx_description
1 polymer ?
#
loop_
_entity_poly.entity_id
_entity_poly.type
_entity_poly.pdbx_seq_one_letter_code
_entity_poly.pdbx_strand_id
1 'polypeptide(L)' 'MNSIGTRAIGTVAVLFGWLAFIVLYLAFFAGSFDFWQKLAIFIASGAIVIATVAVIWIRWALK' A
#
# COMPACT_ATOMS: atom_id res chain seq x y z
N MET A 1 -18.79 -3.67 3.92
CA MET A 1 -18.14 -2.38 4.27
C MET A 1 -19.09 -1.26 3.87
N ASN A 2 -20.03 -0.91 4.75
CA ASN A 2 -21.23 -0.17 4.32
C ASN A 2 -21.26 1.28 4.80
N SER A 3 -20.35 1.68 5.69
CA SER A 3 -20.20 3.06 6.16
C SER A 3 -18.88 3.69 5.70
N ILE A 4 -18.86 5.03 5.62
CA ILE A 4 -17.64 5.82 5.37
C ILE A 4 -16.57 5.50 6.42
N GLY A 5 -16.98 5.32 7.68
CA GLY A 5 -16.07 4.97 8.79
C GLY A 5 -15.29 3.67 8.55
N THR A 6 -15.95 2.61 8.09
CA THR A 6 -15.26 1.34 7.78
C THR A 6 -14.25 1.49 6.64
N ARG A 7 -14.53 2.34 5.64
CA ARG A 7 -13.60 2.61 4.53
C ARG A 7 -12.40 3.43 4.96
N ALA A 8 -12.61 4.43 5.83
CA ALA A 8 -11.54 5.23 6.41
C ALA A 8 -10.60 4.35 7.24
N ILE A 9 -11.15 3.48 8.10
CA ILE A 9 -10.36 2.49 8.87
C ILE A 9 -9.56 1.58 7.93
N GLY A 10 -10.19 1.07 6.86
CA GLY A 10 -9.51 0.25 5.86
C GLY A 10 -8.36 0.98 5.16
N THR A 11 -8.56 2.26 4.80
CA THR A 11 -7.52 3.09 4.17
C THR A 11 -6.33 3.31 5.11
N VAL A 12 -6.60 3.61 6.39
CA VAL A 12 -5.58 3.76 7.42
C VAL A 12 -4.82 2.45 7.61
N ALA A 13 -5.52 1.33 7.75
CA ALA A 13 -4.89 0.02 7.93
C ALA A 13 -3.96 -0.35 6.75
N VAL A 14 -4.40 -0.11 5.52
CA VAL A 14 -3.59 -0.37 4.31
C VAL A 14 -2.35 0.53 4.29
N LEU A 15 -2.48 1.82 4.62
CA LEU A 15 -1.36 2.76 4.66
C LEU A 15 -0.32 2.35 5.72
N PHE A 16 -0.75 2.07 6.94
CA PHE A 16 0.16 1.68 8.02
C PHE A 16 0.77 0.29 7.78
N GLY A 17 0.01 -0.63 7.19
CA GLY A 17 0.54 -1.93 6.74
C GLY A 17 1.65 -1.77 5.70
N TRP A 18 1.49 -0.84 4.76
CA TRP A 18 2.54 -0.53 3.78
C TRP A 18 3.77 0.13 4.39
N LEU A 19 3.60 1.06 5.33
CA LEU A 19 4.72 1.66 6.05
C LEU A 19 5.49 0.60 6.85
N ALA A 20 4.80 -0.32 7.53
CA ALA A 20 5.41 -1.45 8.21
C ALA A 20 6.17 -2.35 7.23
N PHE A 21 5.59 -2.66 6.06
CA PHE A 21 6.27 -3.37 4.99
C PHE A 21 7.55 -2.64 4.54
N ILE A 22 7.52 -1.32 4.31
CA ILE A 22 8.70 -0.54 3.90
C ILE A 22 9.80 -0.65 4.95
N VAL A 23 9.48 -0.50 6.24
CA VAL A 23 10.47 -0.61 7.32
C VAL A 23 11.10 -1.99 7.34
N LEU A 24 10.30 -3.04 7.31
CA LEU A 24 10.80 -4.42 7.30
C LEU A 24 11.63 -4.71 6.04
N TYR A 25 11.17 -4.25 4.89
CA TYR A 25 11.86 -4.40 3.62
C TYR A 25 13.23 -3.71 3.64
N LEU A 26 13.29 -2.44 4.05
CA LEU A 26 14.53 -1.67 4.09
C LEU A 26 15.52 -2.19 5.13
N ALA A 27 15.03 -2.56 6.33
CA ALA A 27 15.89 -3.00 7.42
C ALA A 27 16.47 -4.41 7.21
N PHE A 28 15.71 -5.34 6.60
CA PHE A 28 16.07 -6.76 6.58
C PHE A 28 16.35 -7.31 5.18
N PHE A 29 15.77 -6.76 4.12
CA PHE A 29 15.82 -7.36 2.79
C PHE A 29 16.56 -6.52 1.75
N ALA A 30 16.56 -5.19 1.89
CA ALA A 30 17.15 -4.29 0.90
C ALA A 30 18.65 -4.51 0.68
N GLY A 31 19.41 -4.99 1.67
CA GLY A 31 20.86 -5.19 1.56
C GLY A 31 21.31 -6.07 0.39
N SER A 32 20.45 -7.01 -0.05
CA SER A 32 20.76 -7.99 -1.09
C SER A 32 20.43 -7.53 -2.52
N PHE A 33 19.80 -6.36 -2.66
CA PHE A 33 19.30 -5.86 -3.94
C PHE A 33 20.14 -4.69 -4.46
N ASP A 34 20.23 -4.58 -5.80
CA ASP A 34 20.75 -3.37 -6.42
C ASP A 34 19.77 -2.19 -6.27
N PHE A 35 20.20 -0.99 -6.65
CA PHE A 35 19.38 0.22 -6.54
C PHE A 35 18.07 0.13 -7.33
N TRP A 36 18.11 -0.40 -8.56
CA TRP A 36 16.94 -0.47 -9.44
C TRP A 36 15.93 -1.51 -8.97
N GLN A 37 16.40 -2.64 -8.46
CA GLN A 37 15.58 -3.66 -7.81
C GLN A 37 14.89 -3.09 -6.58
N LYS A 38 15.59 -2.28 -5.78
CA LYS A 38 14.98 -1.63 -4.60
C LYS A 38 13.87 -0.69 -4.99
N LEU A 39 14.13 0.14 -5.99
CA LEU A 39 13.17 1.09 -6.52
C LEU A 39 11.94 0.36 -7.11
N ALA A 40 12.16 -0.72 -7.86
CA ALA A 40 11.09 -1.53 -8.42
C ALA A 40 10.19 -2.13 -7.34
N ILE A 41 10.75 -2.69 -6.26
CA ILE A 41 9.98 -3.24 -5.14
C ILE A 41 9.15 -2.14 -4.46
N PHE A 42 9.76 -0.96 -4.21
CA PHE A 42 9.07 0.16 -3.61
C PHE A 42 7.88 0.63 -4.47
N ILE A 43 8.11 0.87 -5.77
CA ILE A 43 7.07 1.30 -6.71
C ILE A 43 5.96 0.25 -6.84
N ALA A 44 6.31 -1.03 -7.00
CA ALA A 44 5.35 -2.12 -7.14
C ALA A 44 4.46 -2.24 -5.88
N SER A 45 5.06 -2.18 -4.69
CA SER A 45 4.29 -2.21 -3.44
C SER A 45 3.37 -0.98 -3.28
N GLY A 46 3.85 0.21 -3.67
CA GLY A 46 3.04 1.42 -3.69
C GLY A 46 1.86 1.33 -4.67
N ALA A 47 2.08 0.74 -5.85
CA ALA A 47 1.01 0.48 -6.81
C ALA A 47 -0.08 -0.45 -6.24
N ILE A 48 0.30 -1.48 -5.49
CA ILE A 48 -0.64 -2.39 -4.81
C ILE A 48 -1.47 -1.63 -3.77
N VAL A 49 -0.85 -0.74 -2.99
CA VAL A 49 -1.54 0.10 -2.01
C VAL A 49 -2.53 1.03 -2.67
N ILE A 50 -2.10 1.73 -3.72
CA ILE A 50 -2.96 2.63 -4.50
C ILE A 50 -4.14 1.87 -5.09
N ALA A 51 -3.91 0.71 -5.70
CA ALA A 51 -4.97 -0.13 -6.25
C ALA A 51 -5.95 -0.61 -5.16
N THR A 52 -5.43 -1.02 -4.01
CA THR A 52 -6.26 -1.48 -2.88
C THR A 52 -7.14 -0.35 -2.37
N VAL A 53 -6.57 0.84 -2.16
CA VAL A 53 -7.34 2.03 -1.75
C VAL A 53 -8.35 2.40 -2.84
N ALA A 54 -7.96 2.41 -4.11
CA ALA A 54 -8.88 2.69 -5.22
C ALA A 54 -10.08 1.73 -5.20
N VAL A 55 -9.88 0.43 -4.99
CA VAL A 55 -10.96 -0.56 -4.89
C VAL A 55 -11.90 -0.28 -3.70
N ILE A 56 -11.38 0.20 -2.57
CA ILE A 56 -12.21 0.58 -1.41
C ILE A 56 -13.20 1.70 -1.78
N TRP A 57 -12.80 2.60 -2.68
CA TRP A 57 -13.54 3.83 -3.02
C TRP A 57 -14.22 3.80 -4.41
N ILE A 58 -13.88 2.87 -5.31
CA ILE A 58 -14.27 2.89 -6.73
C ILE A 58 -15.79 2.89 -6.95
N ARG A 59 -16.54 2.21 -6.07
CA ARG A 59 -18.01 2.17 -6.15
C ARG A 59 -18.69 3.53 -5.94
N TRP A 60 -17.99 4.51 -5.35
CA TRP A 60 -18.47 5.88 -5.21
C TRP A 60 -18.07 6.77 -6.38
N ALA A 61 -16.93 6.48 -7.02
CA ALA A 61 -16.48 7.22 -8.22
C ALA A 61 -17.29 6.87 -9.47
N LEU A 62 -17.80 5.63 -9.54
CA LEU A 62 -18.63 5.13 -10.64
C LEU A 62 -20.14 5.36 -10.42
N LYS A 63 -20.51 6.24 -9.49
CA LYS A 63 -21.91 6.48 -9.11
C LYS A 63 -22.52 7.62 -9.93
#